data_AF-A0A6N2TZG4-F1
#
_entry.id   AF-A0A6N2TZG4-F1
#
_cell.length_a   1.000
_cell.length_b   1.000
_cell.length_c   1.000
_cell.angle_alpha   90.00
_cell.angle_beta   90.00
_cell.angle_gamma   90.00
#
_symmetry.space_group_name_H-M   'P 1'
#
loop_
_entity.id
_entity.type
_entity.pdbx_description
1 polymer ?
#
loop_
_entity_poly.entity_id
_entity_poly.type
_entity_poly.pdbx_seq_one_letter_code
_entity_poly.pdbx_strand_id
1 'polypeptide(L)'
;MSDLWNQVKMQFKDFPAEIRDRIQAEQQEVIEEAVLSERICSIEKATLALLEASVPRDQIVALLQKHWDLRRSEANKFIEEAENTSSCS
;
A
#
# COMPACT_ATOMS: atom_id res chain seq x y z
N MET A 1 4.49 11.93 -21.66
CA MET A 1 3.78 12.00 -20.35
C MET A 1 3.41 13.44 -19.99
N SER A 2 4.31 14.43 -20.12
CA SER A 2 4.04 15.85 -19.84
C SER A 2 2.93 16.46 -20.71
N ASP A 3 2.93 16.16 -22.01
CA ASP A 3 2.02 16.81 -22.97
C ASP A 3 0.56 16.37 -22.80
N LEU A 4 0.35 15.12 -22.39
CA LEU A 4 -0.95 14.57 -22.05
C LEU A 4 -1.53 15.28 -20.82
N TRP A 5 -0.70 15.45 -19.79
CA TRP A 5 -1.07 16.17 -18.57
C TRP A 5 -1.35 17.66 -18.83
N ASN A 6 -0.64 18.28 -19.77
CA ASN A 6 -0.87 19.67 -20.15
C ASN A 6 -2.19 19.85 -20.93
N GLN A 7 -2.55 18.91 -21.81
CA GLN A 7 -3.85 18.93 -22.50
C GLN A 7 -5.01 18.74 -21.53
N VAL A 8 -4.90 17.80 -20.59
CA VAL A 8 -5.89 17.58 -19.53
C VAL A 8 -6.06 18.86 -18.71
N LYS A 9 -4.97 19.47 -18.23
CA LYS A 9 -5.03 20.75 -17.48
C LYS A 9 -5.73 21.88 -18.24
N MET A 10 -5.55 21.97 -19.56
CA MET A 10 -6.20 23.00 -20.38
C MET A 10 -7.71 22.77 -20.51
N GLN A 11 -8.18 21.52 -20.56
CA GLN A 11 -9.62 21.21 -20.60
C GLN A 11 -10.35 21.56 -19.29
N PHE A 12 -9.62 21.60 -18.17
CA PHE A 12 -10.17 21.96 -16.86
C PHE A 12 -9.96 23.44 -16.48
N LYS A 13 -9.38 24.28 -17.36
CA LYS A 13 -9.14 25.71 -17.06
C LYS A 13 -10.42 26.53 -16.89
N ASP A 14 -11.50 26.13 -17.55
CA ASP A 14 -12.78 26.85 -17.54
C ASP A 14 -13.69 26.41 -16.38
N PHE A 15 -13.28 25.40 -15.59
CA PHE A 15 -14.02 25.00 -14.39
C PHE A 15 -13.77 25.98 -13.24
N PRO A 16 -14.81 26.35 -12.47
CA PRO A 16 -14.65 27.04 -11.20
C PRO A 16 -13.63 26.31 -10.31
N ALA A 17 -12.77 27.08 -9.63
CA ALA A 17 -11.69 26.54 -8.80
C ALA A 17 -12.20 25.48 -7.81
N GLU A 18 -13.36 25.72 -7.19
CA GLU A 18 -13.99 24.79 -6.25
C GLU A 18 -14.30 23.40 -6.86
N ILE A 19 -14.73 23.35 -8.12
CA ILE A 19 -15.03 22.07 -8.80
C ILE A 19 -13.74 21.33 -9.15
N ARG A 20 -12.72 22.06 -9.63
CA ARG A 20 -11.40 21.49 -9.93
C ARG A 20 -10.74 20.95 -8.67
N ASP A 21 -10.80 21.70 -7.58
CA ASP A 21 -10.18 21.33 -6.31
C ASP A 21 -10.87 20.11 -5.71
N ARG A 22 -12.20 19.97 -5.87
CA ARG A 22 -12.93 18.75 -5.49
C ARG A 22 -12.53 17.53 -6.31
N ILE A 23 -12.46 17.65 -7.64
CA ILE A 23 -12.01 16.55 -8.52
C ILE A 23 -10.57 16.13 -8.16
N GLN A 24 -9.70 17.11 -7.87
CA GLN A 24 -8.33 16.83 -7.47
C GLN A 24 -8.25 16.11 -6.12
N ALA A 25 -9.08 16.51 -5.15
CA ALA A 25 -9.17 15.83 -3.86
C ALA A 25 -9.67 14.39 -4.00
N GLU A 26 -10.73 14.15 -4.79
CA GLU A 26 -11.25 12.80 -5.06
C GLU A 26 -10.19 11.92 -5.74
N GLN A 27 -9.45 12.44 -6.72
CA GLN A 27 -8.35 11.69 -7.35
C GLN A 27 -7.21 11.39 -6.38
N GLN A 28 -6.88 12.36 -5.52
CA GLN A 28 -5.83 12.19 -4.53
C GLN A 28 -6.19 11.12 -3.50
N GLU A 29 -7.45 11.07 -3.05
CA GLU A 29 -7.96 10.02 -2.16
C GLU A 29 -7.82 8.63 -2.77
N VAL A 30 -8.21 8.46 -4.04
CA VAL A 30 -8.07 7.18 -4.77
C VAL A 30 -6.60 6.75 -4.86
N ILE A 31 -5.68 7.70 -5.10
CA ILE A 31 -4.25 7.41 -5.16
C ILE A 31 -3.73 6.99 -3.78
N GLU A 32 -4.12 7.70 -2.73
CA GLU A 32 -3.72 7.39 -1.35
C GLU A 32 -4.22 6.01 -0.92
N GLU A 33 -5.47 5.68 -1.23
CA GLU A 33 -6.04 4.36 -0.98
C GLU A 33 -5.26 3.26 -1.71
N ALA A 34 -4.96 3.46 -3.00
CA ALA A 34 -4.19 2.50 -3.79
C ALA A 34 -2.77 2.30 -3.23
N VAL A 35 -2.10 3.37 -2.79
CA VAL A 35 -0.76 3.31 -2.18
C VAL A 35 -0.79 2.58 -0.84
N LEU A 36 -1.81 2.84 -0.01
CA LEU A 36 -1.98 2.14 1.27
C LEU A 36 -2.26 0.65 1.04
N SER A 37 -3.13 0.33 0.09
CA SER A 37 -3.46 -1.05 -0.28
C SER A 37 -2.25 -1.81 -0.81
N GLU A 38 -1.46 -1.22 -1.71
CA GLU A 38 -0.23 -1.82 -2.21
C GLU A 38 0.77 -2.07 -1.08
N ARG A 39 0.95 -1.08 -0.19
CA ARG A 39 1.87 -1.23 0.95
C ARG A 39 1.46 -2.41 1.82
N ILE A 40 0.19 -2.56 2.16
CA ILE A 40 -0.31 -3.71 2.95
C ILE A 40 -0.09 -5.02 2.20
N CYS A 41 -0.49 -5.09 0.93
CA CYS A 41 -0.32 -6.29 0.09
C CYS A 41 1.15 -6.73 -0.04
N SER A 42 2.08 -5.77 -0.12
CA SER A 42 3.51 -6.04 -0.18
C SER A 42 4.04 -6.71 1.10
N ILE A 43 3.54 -6.29 2.27
CA ILE A 43 3.89 -6.87 3.58
C ILE A 43 3.35 -8.30 3.68
N GLU A 44 2.09 -8.51 3.31
CA GLU A 44 1.43 -9.82 3.35
C GLU A 44 2.17 -10.84 2.48
N LYS A 45 2.44 -10.48 1.21
CA LYS A 45 3.19 -11.35 0.28
C LYS A 45 4.60 -11.66 0.76
N ALA A 46 5.32 -10.66 1.27
CA ALA A 46 6.65 -10.86 1.81
C ALA A 46 6.61 -11.80 3.03
N THR A 47 5.63 -11.61 3.92
CA THR A 47 5.45 -12.44 5.12
C THR A 47 5.15 -13.88 4.75
N LEU A 48 4.23 -14.13 3.82
CA LEU A 48 3.92 -15.46 3.30
C LEU A 48 5.16 -16.13 2.69
N ALA A 49 5.88 -15.44 1.81
CA ALA A 49 7.08 -15.99 1.18
C ALA A 49 8.17 -16.36 2.19
N LEU A 50 8.35 -15.56 3.24
CA LEU A 50 9.32 -15.83 4.30
C LEU A 50 8.91 -17.03 5.18
N LEU A 51 7.60 -17.16 5.46
CA LEU A 51 7.05 -18.32 6.18
C LEU A 51 7.19 -19.60 5.36
N GLU A 52 6.84 -19.58 4.07
CA GLU A 52 7.02 -20.69 3.12
C GLU A 52 8.49 -21.12 3.02
N ALA A 53 9.41 -20.16 3.03
CA ALA A 53 10.85 -20.41 3.06
C ALA A 53 11.38 -20.90 4.43
N SER A 54 10.50 -21.12 5.42
CA SER A 54 10.85 -21.56 6.77
C SER A 54 11.87 -20.63 7.46
N VAL A 55 11.82 -19.33 7.17
CA VAL A 55 12.67 -18.34 7.83
C VAL A 55 12.26 -18.23 9.31
N PRO A 56 13.20 -18.21 10.27
CA PRO A 56 12.86 -18.11 11.68
C PRO A 56 12.04 -16.85 11.99
N ARG A 57 10.97 -17.00 12.79
CA ARG A 57 10.00 -15.92 13.10
C ARG A 57 10.66 -14.61 13.55
N ASP A 58 11.68 -14.67 14.41
CA ASP A 58 12.41 -13.47 14.86
C ASP A 58 13.15 -12.74 13.72
N GLN A 59 13.62 -13.48 12.71
CA GLN A 59 14.22 -12.89 11.51
C GLN A 59 13.16 -12.26 10.61
N ILE A 60 11.99 -12.90 10.46
CA ILE A 60 10.85 -12.31 9.74
C ILE A 60 10.46 -10.99 10.38
N VAL A 61 10.28 -10.97 11.71
CA VAL A 61 10.00 -9.73 12.46
C VAL A 61 11.06 -8.67 12.16
N ALA A 62 12.35 -8.98 12.29
CA ALA A 62 13.42 -8.01 12.04
C ALA A 62 13.39 -7.46 10.60
N LEU A 63 13.11 -8.29 9.60
CA LEU A 63 12.99 -7.88 8.20
C LEU A 63 11.79 -6.95 8.00
N LEU A 64 10.62 -7.29 8.54
CA LEU A 64 9.41 -6.47 8.43
C LEU A 64 9.59 -5.10 9.11
N GLN A 65 10.21 -5.08 10.30
CA GLN A 65 10.54 -3.83 10.99
C GLN A 65 11.52 -2.97 10.16
N LYS A 66 12.54 -3.58 9.54
CA LYS A 66 13.55 -2.85 8.77
C LYS A 66 13.02 -2.26 7.47
N HIS A 67 12.17 -3.01 6.76
CA HIS A 67 11.77 -2.65 5.39
C HIS A 67 10.46 -1.86 5.31
N TRP A 68 9.57 -2.00 6.30
CA TRP A 68 8.29 -1.27 6.35
C TRP A 68 8.13 -0.37 7.56
N ASP A 69 9.15 -0.25 8.42
CA ASP A 69 9.14 0.54 9.66
C ASP A 69 8.03 0.12 10.64
N LEU A 70 7.75 -1.18 10.70
CA LEU A 70 6.73 -1.73 11.59
C LEU A 70 7.24 -1.79 13.04
N ARG A 71 6.34 -1.55 14.00
CA ARG A 71 6.52 -1.95 15.39
C ARG A 71 6.50 -3.46 15.50
N ARG A 72 7.14 -4.01 16.54
CA ARG A 72 7.17 -5.46 16.78
C ARG A 72 5.76 -6.07 16.83
N SER A 73 4.80 -5.39 17.46
CA SER A 73 3.40 -5.83 17.53
C SER A 73 2.72 -5.85 16.15
N GLU A 74 3.02 -4.90 15.28
CA GLU A 74 2.46 -4.83 13.92
C GLU A 74 3.04 -5.93 13.05
N ALA A 75 4.35 -6.15 13.11
CA ALA A 75 5.01 -7.25 12.40
C ALA A 75 4.46 -8.63 12.86
N ASN A 76 4.27 -8.82 14.17
CA ASN A 76 3.67 -10.05 14.69
C ASN A 76 2.24 -10.27 14.19
N LYS A 77 1.44 -9.20 14.08
CA LYS A 77 0.07 -9.29 13.57
C LYS A 77 0.03 -9.81 12.13
N PHE A 78 0.90 -9.30 11.25
CA PHE A 78 0.97 -9.80 9.86
C PHE A 78 1.41 -11.27 9.79
N ILE A 79 2.32 -11.70 10.66
CA ILE A 79 2.73 -13.11 10.75
C ILE A 79 1.56 -13.99 11.21
N GLU A 80 0.85 -13.58 12.26
CA GLU A 80 -0.32 -14.29 12.78
C GLU A 80 -1.44 -14.37 11.74
N GLU A 81 -1.71 -13.28 11.02
CA GLU A 81 -2.68 -13.26 9.92
C GLU A 81 -2.27 -14.22 8.79
N ALA A 82 -1.00 -14.20 8.37
CA ALA A 82 -0.50 -15.10 7.33
C ALA A 82 -0.55 -16.59 7.75
N GLU A 83 -0.19 -16.90 8.99
CA GLU A 83 -0.30 -18.26 9.56
C GLU A 83 -1.75 -18.73 9.60
N ASN A 84 -2.70 -17.86 9.95
CA ASN A 84 -4.13 -18.20 9.96
C ASN A 84 -4.72 -18.33 8.54
N THR A 85 -4.20 -17.59 7.56
CA THR A 85 -4.64 -17.63 6.17
C THR A 85 -4.25 -18.95 5.49
N SER A 86 -3.28 -19.69 6.03
CA SER A 86 -2.94 -21.05 5.59
C SER A 86 -4.06 -22.09 5.79
N SER A 87 -5.17 -21.72 6.44
CA SER A 87 -6.35 -22.58 6.66
C SER A 87 -7.42 -22.52 5.55
N CYS A 88 -7.29 -21.65 4.55
CA CYS A 88 -8.18 -21.63 3.39
C CYS A 88 -7.42 -22.08 2.14
N SER A 89 -7.32 -23.40 2.00
CA SER A 89 -7.10 -24.08 0.71
C SER A 89 -8.41 -24.19 -0.06
#